data_AF-A0A957ZAF2-F1
#
_entry.id   AF-A0A957ZAF2-F1
#
_cell.length_a   1.000
_cell.length_b   1.000
_cell.length_c   1.000
_cell.angle_alpha   90.00
_cell.angle_beta   90.00
_cell.angle_gamma   90.00
#
_symmetry.space_group_name_H-M   'P 1'
#
loop_
_entity.id
_entity.type
_entity.pdbx_description
1 polymer ?
#
loop_
_entity_poly.entity_id
_entity_poly.type
_entity_poly.pdbx_seq_one_letter_code
_entity_poly.pdbx_strand_id
1 'polypeptide(L)'
;MNYHFAATLSEADSKRHIPHTFEAPSGCSLIRIDMHYAPRNVNGLNNLLTLTLFDPQGFRGAGHRGGDTHIVELTPESATRGYFAGALPAGTWTVQIDTHLVLPNVAVAYTLDVTVETDAAKAVTSVERVTPDFSRVVNPAPGWYRGDLHSHTLHSDASWTAPELVAAARQMELDFIALTDHNTVSPLPEMAQLG
;
A
#
# COMPACT_ATOMS: atom_id res chain seq x y z
N MET A 1 -17.56 -12.58 6.59
CA MET A 1 -16.85 -13.10 7.78
C MET A 1 -16.07 -11.95 8.38
N ASN A 2 -16.04 -11.85 9.70
CA ASN A 2 -15.44 -10.70 10.39
C ASN A 2 -14.39 -11.19 11.38
N TYR A 3 -13.24 -10.51 11.42
CA TYR A 3 -12.14 -10.76 12.35
C TYR A 3 -11.84 -9.46 13.09
N HIS A 4 -11.56 -9.55 14.39
CA HIS A 4 -11.25 -8.41 15.22
C HIS A 4 -9.96 -8.67 16.00
N PHE A 5 -9.03 -7.73 15.95
CA PHE A 5 -7.81 -7.73 16.73
C PHE A 5 -7.66 -6.39 17.46
N ALA A 6 -7.13 -6.43 18.67
CA ALA A 6 -6.80 -5.23 19.43
C ALA A 6 -5.61 -5.52 20.34
N ALA A 7 -4.73 -4.54 20.48
CA ALA A 7 -3.64 -4.59 21.46
C ALA A 7 -3.20 -3.18 21.84
N THR A 8 -2.28 -3.10 22.79
CA THR A 8 -1.63 -1.85 23.20
C THR A 8 -0.13 -2.01 23.03
N LEU A 9 0.47 -1.06 22.33
CA LEU A 9 1.90 -1.00 22.03
C LEU A 9 2.61 -0.06 22.98
N SER A 10 3.90 -0.30 23.14
CA SER A 10 4.86 0.49 23.87
C SER A 10 6.07 0.83 22.99
N GLU A 11 7.00 1.62 23.51
CA GLU A 11 8.25 1.94 22.81
C GLU A 11 9.08 0.71 22.41
N ALA A 12 8.97 -0.40 23.16
CA ALA A 12 9.63 -1.66 22.85
C ALA A 12 9.11 -2.30 21.55
N ASP A 13 7.93 -1.87 21.12
CA ASP A 13 7.27 -2.29 19.89
C ASP A 13 7.59 -1.37 18.73
N SER A 14 8.40 -0.32 18.91
CA SER A 14 8.91 0.51 17.81
C SER A 14 9.84 -0.32 16.90
N LYS A 15 9.75 -0.09 15.58
CA LYS A 15 10.48 -0.82 14.53
C LYS A 15 10.19 -2.33 14.50
N ARG A 16 8.92 -2.70 14.69
CA ARG A 16 8.44 -4.09 14.60
C ARG A 16 7.48 -4.27 13.43
N HIS A 17 7.26 -5.54 13.13
CA HIS A 17 6.28 -6.04 12.18
C HIS A 17 5.36 -6.99 12.96
N ILE A 18 4.09 -6.61 13.14
CA ILE A 18 3.13 -7.33 13.99
C ILE A 18 2.08 -7.99 13.08
N PRO A 19 2.17 -9.31 12.84
CA PRO A 19 1.27 -10.00 11.92
C PRO A 19 -0.05 -10.39 12.59
N HIS A 20 -1.14 -10.27 11.83
CA HIS A 20 -2.48 -10.73 12.16
C HIS A 20 -3.03 -11.57 11.01
N THR A 21 -3.33 -12.84 11.29
CA THR A 21 -3.79 -13.79 10.27
C THR A 21 -5.31 -13.93 10.25
N PHE A 22 -5.89 -14.02 9.07
CA PHE A 22 -7.30 -14.33 8.85
C PHE A 22 -7.46 -15.27 7.64
N GLU A 23 -8.63 -15.90 7.52
CA GLU A 23 -8.90 -16.84 6.43
C GLU A 23 -9.81 -16.20 5.37
N ALA A 24 -9.39 -16.26 4.11
CA ALA A 24 -10.26 -15.97 2.98
C ALA A 24 -10.79 -17.28 2.39
N PRO A 25 -12.10 -17.46 2.21
CA PRO A 25 -12.66 -18.68 1.66
C PRO A 25 -12.62 -18.63 0.13
N SER A 26 -12.91 -19.76 -0.51
CA SER A 26 -13.15 -19.77 -1.96
C SER A 26 -14.32 -18.87 -2.33
N GLY A 27 -14.20 -18.12 -3.42
CA GLY A 27 -15.20 -17.15 -3.87
C GLY A 27 -15.15 -15.82 -3.12
N CYS A 28 -14.04 -15.50 -2.44
CA CYS A 28 -13.82 -14.18 -1.85
C CYS A 28 -13.94 -13.08 -2.92
N SER A 29 -14.77 -12.07 -2.64
CA SER A 29 -15.06 -10.94 -3.54
C SER A 29 -14.68 -9.59 -2.95
N LEU A 30 -14.52 -9.50 -1.63
CA LEU A 30 -14.11 -8.29 -0.93
C LEU A 30 -13.25 -8.67 0.28
N ILE A 31 -12.16 -7.94 0.48
CA ILE A 31 -11.47 -7.83 1.75
C ILE A 31 -11.41 -6.35 2.11
N ARG A 32 -12.00 -6.01 3.26
CA ARG A 32 -11.94 -4.68 3.85
C ARG A 32 -11.22 -4.76 5.20
N ILE A 33 -10.30 -3.84 5.44
CA ILE A 33 -9.52 -3.73 6.67
C ILE A 33 -9.71 -2.31 7.20
N ASP A 34 -10.17 -2.19 8.43
CA ASP A 34 -10.32 -0.94 9.14
C ASP A 34 -9.39 -0.98 10.36
N MET A 35 -8.36 -0.12 10.38
CA MET A 35 -7.46 0.03 11.52
C MET A 35 -7.61 1.43 12.10
N HIS A 36 -7.63 1.52 13.43
CA HIS A 36 -7.51 2.76 14.17
C HIS A 36 -6.47 2.61 15.29
N TYR A 37 -5.67 3.64 15.57
CA TYR A 37 -4.81 3.68 16.75
C TYR A 37 -4.77 5.03 17.44
N ALA A 38 -4.56 5.05 18.76
CA ALA A 38 -4.42 6.28 19.53
C ALA A 38 -3.44 6.12 20.71
N PRO A 39 -2.72 7.19 21.10
CA PRO A 39 -2.73 8.51 20.47
C PRO A 39 -1.89 8.55 19.19
N ARG A 40 -2.35 9.30 18.18
CA ARG A 40 -1.54 9.61 17.00
C ARG A 40 -0.40 10.56 17.34
N ASN A 41 -0.71 11.65 18.04
CA ASN A 41 0.24 12.73 18.32
C ASN A 41 0.45 12.87 19.83
N VAL A 42 1.70 13.04 20.23
CA VAL A 42 2.11 13.34 21.60
C VAL A 42 3.11 14.48 21.56
N ASN A 43 2.75 15.63 22.11
CA ASN A 43 3.60 16.82 22.18
C ASN A 43 4.20 17.25 20.82
N GLY A 44 3.42 17.16 19.74
CA GLY A 44 3.86 17.55 18.40
C GLY A 44 4.60 16.47 17.62
N LEU A 45 4.86 15.30 18.22
CA LEU A 45 5.45 14.15 17.55
C LEU A 45 4.37 13.10 17.24
N ASN A 46 4.45 12.47 16.07
CA ASN A 46 3.50 11.44 15.68
C ASN A 46 4.06 10.03 15.95
N ASN A 47 3.24 9.18 16.56
CA ASN A 47 3.33 7.74 16.33
C ASN A 47 3.04 7.45 14.86
N LEU A 48 3.69 6.42 14.31
CA LEU A 48 3.56 6.05 12.90
C LEU A 48 3.41 4.54 12.79
N LEU A 49 2.18 4.12 12.54
CA LEU A 49 1.80 2.74 12.24
C LEU A 49 1.26 2.70 10.80
N THR A 50 1.60 1.67 10.05
CA THR A 50 1.10 1.45 8.69
C THR A 50 0.72 -0.01 8.46
N LEU A 51 0.09 -0.30 7.33
CA LEU A 51 -0.39 -1.65 7.02
C LEU A 51 0.31 -2.23 5.79
N THR A 52 0.78 -3.46 5.93
CA THR A 52 1.23 -4.31 4.81
C THR A 52 0.33 -5.55 4.73
N LEU A 53 -0.05 -5.95 3.51
CA LEU A 53 -0.92 -7.09 3.28
C LEU A 53 -0.15 -8.20 2.56
N PHE A 54 -0.35 -9.44 3.00
CA PHE A 54 0.13 -10.63 2.33
C PHE A 54 -1.05 -11.59 2.08
N ASP A 55 -1.13 -12.09 0.86
CA ASP A 55 -2.03 -13.18 0.48
C ASP A 55 -1.26 -14.52 0.49
N PRO A 56 -1.92 -15.68 0.28
CA PRO A 56 -1.27 -16.98 0.17
C PRO A 56 -0.13 -17.08 -0.86
N GLN A 57 -0.05 -16.14 -1.81
CA GLN A 57 0.98 -16.06 -2.85
C GLN A 57 2.07 -15.05 -2.52
N GLY A 58 1.97 -14.31 -1.40
CA GLY A 58 2.96 -13.39 -0.89
C GLY A 58 2.48 -11.95 -0.83
N PHE A 59 3.37 -11.00 -1.14
CA PHE A 59 3.12 -9.58 -0.95
C PHE A 59 1.93 -9.08 -1.79
N ARG A 60 0.96 -8.44 -1.12
CA ARG A 60 -0.25 -7.91 -1.71
C ARG A 60 -0.35 -6.37 -1.66
N GLY A 61 0.65 -5.72 -1.09
CA GLY A 61 0.80 -4.27 -1.08
C GLY A 61 1.03 -3.69 0.30
N ALA A 62 1.38 -2.41 0.31
CA ALA A 62 1.65 -1.65 1.52
C ALA A 62 1.05 -0.25 1.41
N GLY A 63 0.39 0.19 2.48
CA GLY A 63 -0.20 1.51 2.62
C GLY A 63 0.60 2.35 3.60
N HIS A 64 1.83 2.72 3.22
CA HIS A 64 2.67 3.59 4.04
C HIS A 64 2.20 5.04 3.89
N ARG A 65 1.24 5.42 4.74
CA ARG A 65 0.67 6.76 4.81
C ARG A 65 0.45 7.15 6.27
N GLY A 66 0.44 8.44 6.54
CA GLY A 66 0.16 8.95 7.89
C GLY A 66 -1.33 8.90 8.25
N GLY A 67 -1.63 9.21 9.51
CA GLY A 67 -2.98 9.16 10.08
C GLY A 67 -3.07 8.10 11.16
N ASP A 68 -4.08 8.19 12.01
CA ASP A 68 -4.46 7.15 12.99
C ASP A 68 -5.45 6.15 12.42
N THR A 69 -6.17 6.53 11.37
CA THR A 69 -7.20 5.70 10.72
C THR A 69 -6.72 5.24 9.36
N HIS A 70 -6.74 3.93 9.13
CA HIS A 70 -6.41 3.31 7.85
C HIS A 70 -7.58 2.45 7.40
N ILE A 71 -8.10 2.73 6.21
CA ILE A 71 -9.15 1.94 5.57
C ILE A 71 -8.56 1.38 4.28
N VAL A 72 -8.54 0.06 4.17
CA VAL A 72 -8.00 -0.66 3.03
C VAL A 72 -9.07 -1.58 2.48
N GLU A 73 -9.32 -1.48 1.19
CA GLU A 73 -10.30 -2.27 0.47
C GLU A 73 -9.65 -2.92 -0.76
N LEU A 74 -9.88 -4.23 -0.93
CA LEU A 74 -9.45 -5.02 -2.07
C LEU A 74 -10.66 -5.76 -2.65
N THR A 75 -10.83 -5.62 -3.95
CA THR A 75 -11.68 -6.45 -4.79
C THR A 75 -10.84 -7.04 -5.92
N PRO A 76 -11.37 -7.97 -6.71
CA PRO A 76 -10.68 -8.43 -7.91
C PRO A 76 -10.39 -7.32 -8.93
N GLU A 77 -11.26 -6.30 -9.03
CA GLU A 77 -11.16 -5.23 -10.01
C GLU A 77 -10.43 -3.98 -9.50
N SER A 78 -10.43 -3.75 -8.18
CA SER A 78 -9.91 -2.52 -7.59
C SER A 78 -9.20 -2.79 -6.26
N ALA A 79 -8.27 -1.90 -5.91
CA ALA A 79 -7.66 -1.90 -4.60
C ALA A 79 -7.44 -0.46 -4.15
N THR A 80 -7.45 -0.26 -2.84
CA THR A 80 -6.94 0.97 -2.23
C THR A 80 -5.51 1.20 -2.72
N ARG A 81 -5.16 2.47 -3.03
CA ARG A 81 -3.79 2.82 -3.46
C ARG A 81 -2.76 2.25 -2.50
N GLY A 82 -1.57 1.91 -2.99
CA GLY A 82 -0.56 1.16 -2.23
C GLY A 82 -0.70 -0.36 -2.30
N TYR A 83 -1.92 -0.85 -2.60
CA TYR A 83 -2.25 -2.28 -2.72
C TYR A 83 -2.56 -2.70 -4.16
N PHE A 84 -2.52 -4.01 -4.41
CA PHE A 84 -2.78 -4.56 -5.73
C PHE A 84 -4.17 -5.20 -5.81
N ALA A 85 -4.93 -4.81 -6.83
CA ALA A 85 -6.14 -5.52 -7.23
C ALA A 85 -5.79 -6.89 -7.84
N GLY A 86 -6.79 -7.75 -7.97
CA GLY A 86 -6.67 -9.04 -8.63
C GLY A 86 -7.29 -10.18 -7.84
N ALA A 87 -7.15 -11.41 -8.35
CA ALA A 87 -7.70 -12.61 -7.71
C ALA A 87 -7.46 -12.60 -6.18
N LEU A 88 -8.50 -12.93 -5.42
CA LEU A 88 -8.47 -13.04 -3.96
C LEU A 88 -8.43 -14.53 -3.60
N PRO A 89 -7.24 -15.17 -3.63
CA PRO A 89 -7.13 -16.61 -3.41
C PRO A 89 -7.63 -17.02 -2.03
N ALA A 90 -8.26 -18.18 -1.98
CA ALA A 90 -8.61 -18.83 -0.72
C ALA A 90 -7.34 -19.22 0.06
N GLY A 91 -7.43 -19.18 1.38
CA GLY A 91 -6.38 -19.57 2.31
C GLY A 91 -6.06 -18.49 3.33
N THR A 92 -4.91 -18.64 3.98
CA THR A 92 -4.46 -17.75 5.03
C THR A 92 -3.89 -16.44 4.46
N TRP A 93 -4.46 -15.33 4.90
CA TRP A 93 -3.98 -13.98 4.64
C TRP A 93 -3.35 -13.40 5.91
N THR A 94 -2.42 -12.46 5.73
CA THR A 94 -1.80 -11.73 6.85
C THR A 94 -1.92 -10.24 6.63
N VAL A 95 -2.58 -9.56 7.56
CA VAL A 95 -2.44 -8.10 7.74
C VAL A 95 -1.31 -7.86 8.73
N GLN A 96 -0.28 -7.15 8.32
CA GLN A 96 0.85 -6.79 9.16
C GLN A 96 0.76 -5.31 9.53
N ILE A 97 0.83 -5.00 10.82
CA ILE A 97 1.03 -3.63 11.30
C ILE A 97 2.54 -3.38 11.39
N ASP A 98 3.01 -2.41 10.61
CA ASP A 98 4.40 -1.96 10.64
C ASP A 98 4.51 -0.75 11.58
N THR A 99 5.24 -0.90 12.68
CA THR A 99 5.36 0.13 13.72
C THR A 99 6.60 0.98 13.47
N HIS A 100 6.54 1.88 12.49
CA HIS A 100 7.68 2.73 12.14
C HIS A 100 8.14 3.63 13.29
N LEU A 101 7.21 4.07 14.15
CA LEU A 101 7.55 4.76 15.39
C LEU A 101 6.45 4.57 16.43
N VAL A 102 6.83 4.04 17.59
CA VAL A 102 6.05 4.15 18.83
C VAL A 102 6.86 5.01 19.79
N LEU A 103 6.27 6.13 20.23
CA LEU A 103 6.94 7.14 21.05
C LEU A 103 7.19 6.63 22.47
N PRO A 104 8.30 7.08 23.09
CA PRO A 104 8.67 6.65 24.43
C PRO A 104 7.66 7.09 25.49
N ASN A 105 7.51 6.28 26.54
CA ASN A 105 6.61 6.53 27.67
C ASN A 105 5.13 6.77 27.31
N VAL A 106 4.67 6.23 26.18
CA VAL A 106 3.27 6.32 25.72
C VAL A 106 2.76 4.94 25.39
N ALA A 107 1.53 4.65 25.84
CA ALA A 107 0.78 3.47 25.41
C ALA A 107 -0.03 3.82 24.15
N VAL A 108 0.12 3.05 23.08
CA VAL A 108 -0.62 3.22 21.82
C VAL A 108 -1.57 2.05 21.63
N ALA A 109 -2.86 2.26 21.87
CA ALA A 109 -3.87 1.24 21.63
C ALA A 109 -4.28 1.23 20.16
N TYR A 110 -4.45 0.06 19.57
CA TYR A 110 -5.02 -0.09 18.22
C TYR A 110 -6.16 -1.11 18.18
N THR A 111 -7.06 -0.91 17.21
CA THR A 111 -8.03 -1.90 16.75
C THR A 111 -7.77 -2.18 15.28
N LEU A 112 -8.00 -3.42 14.87
CA LEU A 112 -7.87 -3.89 13.50
C LEU A 112 -9.04 -4.84 13.21
N ASP A 113 -9.95 -4.38 12.36
CA ASP A 113 -11.13 -5.11 11.94
C ASP A 113 -10.97 -5.55 10.48
N VAL A 114 -11.22 -6.82 10.19
CA VAL A 114 -11.16 -7.37 8.83
C VAL A 114 -12.53 -7.93 8.47
N THR A 115 -13.12 -7.44 7.39
CA THR A 115 -14.36 -7.93 6.79
C THR A 115 -14.05 -8.63 5.48
N VAL A 116 -14.52 -9.87 5.35
CA VAL A 116 -14.37 -10.69 4.14
C VAL A 116 -15.76 -11.02 3.59
N GLU A 117 -16.02 -10.68 2.34
CA GLU A 117 -17.25 -11.06 1.65
C GLU A 117 -16.97 -12.09 0.56
N THR A 118 -18.00 -12.86 0.21
CA THR A 118 -17.94 -13.88 -0.82
C THR A 118 -19.04 -13.67 -1.84
N ASP A 119 -18.67 -13.70 -3.11
CA ASP A 119 -19.58 -13.73 -4.24
C ASP A 119 -18.88 -14.48 -5.37
N ALA A 120 -19.28 -15.74 -5.57
CA ALA A 120 -18.66 -16.60 -6.57
C ALA A 120 -18.81 -16.05 -8.00
N ALA A 121 -19.81 -15.20 -8.27
CA ALA A 121 -20.00 -14.59 -9.59
C ALA A 121 -18.97 -13.48 -9.88
N LYS A 122 -18.36 -12.91 -8.84
CA LYS A 122 -17.34 -11.86 -8.93
C LYS A 122 -15.91 -12.39 -8.77
N ALA A 123 -15.75 -13.68 -8.50
CA ALA A 123 -14.43 -14.27 -8.32
C ALA A 123 -13.66 -14.27 -9.65
N VAL A 124 -12.65 -13.42 -9.76
CA VAL A 124 -11.70 -13.45 -10.89
C VAL A 124 -10.54 -14.37 -10.54
N THR A 125 -10.14 -15.22 -11.48
CA THR A 125 -9.08 -16.23 -11.28
C THR A 125 -7.66 -15.70 -11.52
N SER A 126 -7.52 -14.60 -12.26
CA SER A 126 -6.23 -13.95 -12.52
C SER A 126 -6.42 -12.52 -13.05
N VAL A 127 -5.52 -11.61 -12.67
CA VAL A 127 -5.41 -10.29 -13.31
C VAL A 127 -3.98 -10.12 -13.80
N GLU A 128 -3.84 -9.58 -15.01
CA GLU A 128 -2.55 -9.35 -15.64
C GLU A 128 -1.79 -8.27 -14.87
N ARG A 129 -0.58 -8.61 -14.41
CA ARG A 129 0.31 -7.63 -13.78
C ARG A 129 0.97 -6.81 -14.88
N VAL A 130 0.87 -5.49 -14.77
CA VAL A 130 1.62 -4.58 -15.65
C VAL A 130 3.11 -4.87 -15.49
N THR A 131 3.72 -5.37 -16.56
CA THR A 131 5.16 -5.65 -16.60
C THR A 131 5.81 -4.54 -17.42
N PRO A 132 6.76 -3.78 -16.84
CA PRO A 132 7.49 -2.78 -17.62
C PRO A 132 8.25 -3.43 -18.78
N ASP A 133 8.20 -2.82 -19.95
CA ASP A 133 9.05 -3.20 -21.08
C ASP A 133 10.47 -2.63 -20.88
N PHE A 134 11.35 -3.44 -20.29
CA PHE A 134 12.75 -3.09 -20.07
C PHE A 134 13.60 -3.04 -21.36
N SER A 135 13.04 -3.44 -22.51
CA SER A 135 13.74 -3.33 -23.80
C SER A 135 13.55 -1.98 -24.47
N ARG A 136 12.56 -1.18 -24.04
CA ARG A 136 12.27 0.15 -24.59
C ARG A 136 13.38 1.13 -24.23
N VAL A 137 14.13 1.57 -25.23
CA VAL A 137 15.11 2.66 -25.11
C VAL A 137 14.49 3.95 -25.65
N VAL A 138 14.25 4.93 -24.79
CA VAL A 138 13.63 6.21 -25.17
C VAL A 138 14.62 7.12 -25.92
N ASN A 139 15.85 7.25 -25.41
CA ASN A 139 16.91 8.03 -26.05
C ASN A 139 18.27 7.31 -25.88
N PRO A 140 18.89 6.80 -26.98
CA PRO A 140 20.16 6.09 -26.93
C PRO A 140 21.38 7.03 -27.01
N ALA A 141 21.20 8.34 -27.21
CA ALA A 141 22.30 9.26 -27.42
C ALA A 141 23.12 9.46 -26.12
N PRO A 142 24.46 9.53 -26.20
CA PRO A 142 25.27 9.93 -25.06
C PRO A 142 24.97 11.39 -24.70
N GLY A 143 24.81 11.67 -23.41
CA GLY A 143 24.49 13.02 -22.94
C GLY A 143 24.23 13.08 -21.44
N TRP A 144 23.98 14.29 -20.96
CA TRP A 144 23.48 14.52 -19.60
C TRP A 144 21.96 14.54 -19.63
N TYR A 145 21.34 13.77 -18.74
CA TYR A 145 19.90 13.70 -18.58
C TYR A 145 19.51 14.32 -17.25
N ARG A 146 18.48 15.16 -17.27
CA ARG A 146 17.92 15.80 -16.08
C ARG A 146 16.72 14.99 -15.62
N GLY A 147 16.78 14.45 -14.40
CA GLY A 147 15.64 13.72 -13.86
C GLY A 147 15.55 13.78 -12.35
N ASP A 148 14.39 13.38 -11.86
CA ASP A 148 14.14 13.16 -10.44
C ASP A 148 14.32 11.68 -10.11
N LEU A 149 15.15 11.37 -9.10
CA LEU A 149 15.47 10.01 -8.69
C LEU A 149 14.69 9.56 -7.45
N HIS A 150 13.91 10.46 -6.82
CA HIS A 150 13.19 10.14 -5.60
C HIS A 150 11.87 10.92 -5.55
N SER A 151 10.81 10.30 -6.04
CA SER A 151 9.47 10.87 -6.01
C SER A 151 8.43 9.88 -5.50
N HIS A 152 7.37 10.41 -4.90
CA HIS A 152 6.29 9.65 -4.29
C HIS A 152 4.95 10.09 -4.85
N THR A 153 3.95 9.23 -4.74
CA THR A 153 2.59 9.50 -5.21
C THR A 153 1.57 9.27 -4.08
N LEU A 154 0.28 9.41 -4.41
CA LEU A 154 -0.84 9.02 -3.54
C LEU A 154 -0.87 7.52 -3.22
N HIS A 155 0.02 6.70 -3.78
CA HIS A 155 0.17 5.29 -3.41
C HIS A 155 0.94 5.08 -2.11
N SER A 156 1.71 6.07 -1.66
CA SER A 156 2.30 6.13 -0.34
C SER A 156 1.80 7.35 0.44
N ASP A 157 2.59 8.40 0.56
CA ASP A 157 2.35 9.54 1.47
C ASP A 157 2.43 10.93 0.80
N ALA A 158 2.54 10.98 -0.53
CA ALA A 158 2.55 12.24 -1.27
C ALA A 158 1.14 12.69 -1.69
N SER A 159 1.07 13.83 -2.39
CA SER A 159 -0.19 14.50 -2.74
C SER A 159 -0.57 14.44 -4.22
N TRP A 160 0.27 13.87 -5.08
CA TRP A 160 0.01 13.77 -6.52
C TRP A 160 -0.27 12.33 -6.95
N THR A 161 -1.19 12.17 -7.90
CA THR A 161 -1.31 10.94 -8.69
C THR A 161 -0.07 10.76 -9.57
N ALA A 162 0.17 9.55 -10.08
CA ALA A 162 1.31 9.34 -10.99
C ALA A 162 1.19 10.20 -12.28
N PRO A 163 0.00 10.35 -12.92
CA PRO A 163 -0.20 11.28 -14.03
C PRO A 163 0.09 12.74 -13.71
N GLU A 164 -0.30 13.24 -12.53
CA GLU A 164 -0.04 14.63 -12.13
C GLU A 164 1.46 14.87 -11.92
N LEU A 165 2.16 13.92 -11.28
CA LEU A 165 3.61 13.98 -11.10
C LEU A 165 4.34 14.00 -12.46
N VAL A 166 3.94 13.16 -13.41
CA VAL A 166 4.49 13.16 -14.78
C VAL A 166 4.20 14.49 -15.49
N ALA A 167 2.99 15.03 -15.35
CA ALA A 167 2.64 16.31 -15.94
C ALA A 167 3.50 17.46 -15.38
N ALA A 168 3.75 17.48 -14.07
CA ALA A 168 4.64 18.44 -13.42
C ALA A 168 6.09 18.28 -13.90
N ALA A 169 6.59 17.04 -13.99
CA ALA A 169 7.93 16.75 -14.51
C ALA A 169 8.14 17.27 -15.94
N ARG A 170 7.12 17.12 -16.81
CA ARG A 170 7.12 17.66 -18.17
C ARG A 170 7.18 19.19 -18.18
N GLN A 171 6.42 19.87 -17.31
CA GLN A 171 6.47 21.33 -17.17
C GLN A 171 7.84 21.83 -16.69
N MET A 172 8.56 21.02 -15.92
CA MET A 172 9.92 21.33 -15.44
C MET A 172 11.01 20.94 -16.44
N GLU A 173 10.65 20.42 -17.62
CA GLU A 173 11.57 19.95 -18.65
C GLU A 173 12.53 18.87 -18.12
N LEU A 174 12.00 17.92 -17.33
CA LEU A 174 12.73 16.71 -16.93
C LEU A 174 12.66 15.65 -18.03
N ASP A 175 13.78 14.96 -18.27
CA ASP A 175 13.89 13.83 -19.18
C ASP A 175 13.26 12.55 -18.60
N PHE A 176 13.32 12.38 -17.27
CA PHE A 176 12.77 11.23 -16.56
C PHE A 176 12.43 11.53 -15.10
N ILE A 177 11.63 10.64 -14.51
CA ILE A 177 11.40 10.56 -13.07
C ILE A 177 11.47 9.10 -12.61
N ALA A 178 11.82 8.87 -11.35
CA ALA A 178 11.74 7.57 -10.70
C ALA A 178 10.61 7.58 -9.66
N LEU A 179 9.66 6.67 -9.82
CA LEU A 179 8.65 6.39 -8.79
C LEU A 179 9.28 5.54 -7.68
N THR A 180 9.30 6.07 -6.47
CA THR A 180 9.94 5.46 -5.30
C THR A 180 9.00 5.37 -4.10
N ASP A 181 7.69 5.24 -4.37
CA ASP A 181 6.65 5.06 -3.36
C ASP A 181 7.05 4.02 -2.30
N HIS A 182 6.76 4.35 -1.04
CA HIS A 182 7.17 3.54 0.09
C HIS A 182 6.65 2.09 0.02
N ASN A 183 7.57 1.16 -0.24
CA ASN A 183 7.34 -0.29 -0.27
C ASN A 183 6.26 -0.75 -1.27
N THR A 184 5.97 0.02 -2.32
CA THR A 184 4.94 -0.35 -3.30
C THR A 184 5.30 0.11 -4.70
N VAL A 185 4.89 -0.68 -5.69
CA VAL A 185 4.95 -0.34 -7.12
C VAL A 185 3.54 -0.25 -7.72
N SER A 186 2.52 -0.09 -6.86
CA SER A 186 1.12 0.04 -7.27
C SER A 186 0.77 1.24 -8.16
N PRO A 187 1.58 2.31 -8.34
CA PRO A 187 1.29 3.33 -9.35
C PRO A 187 1.64 2.91 -10.80
N LEU A 188 2.38 1.82 -11.02
CA LEU A 188 2.80 1.40 -12.38
C LEU A 188 1.64 1.26 -13.39
N PRO A 189 0.46 0.73 -13.03
CA PRO A 189 -0.68 0.68 -13.96
C PRO A 189 -1.21 2.05 -14.39
N GLU A 190 -1.12 3.08 -13.53
CA GLU A 190 -1.46 4.45 -13.92
C GLU A 190 -0.46 4.99 -14.94
N MET A 191 0.83 4.64 -14.80
CA MET A 191 1.88 5.05 -15.73
C MET A 191 1.75 4.43 -17.12
N ALA A 192 1.33 3.16 -17.20
CA ALA A 192 1.17 2.46 -18.47
C ALA A 192 0.15 3.14 -19.41
N GLN A 193 -0.74 3.97 -18.88
CA GLN A 193 -1.74 4.71 -19.64
C GLN A 193 -1.22 6.02 -20.23
N LEU A 194 0.00 6.46 -19.86
CA LEU A 194 0.54 7.79 -20.18
C LEU A 194 1.41 7.87 -21.44
N GLY A 195 1.63 6.75 -22.14
CA GLY A 195 2.32 6.65 -23.43
C GLY A 195 3.86 6.70 -23.38
#